data_AF-A0A9E5EBJ8-F1
#
_entry.id   AF-A0A9E5EBJ8-F1
#
_cell.length_a   1.000
_cell.length_b   1.000
_cell.length_c   1.000
_cell.angle_alpha   90.00
_cell.angle_beta   90.00
_cell.angle_gamma   90.00
#
_symmetry.space_group_name_H-M   'P 1'
#
loop_
_entity.id
_entity.type
_entity.pdbx_description
1 polymer ?
#
loop_
_entity_poly.entity_id
_entity_poly.type
_entity_poly.pdbx_seq_one_letter_code
_entity_poly.pdbx_strand_id
1 'polypeptide(L)' 'MTGEPTRWAWAVVDLDAYAHNVALLKTMVAPSGVWTVVKADAYGHGAVPVANRYGDAQSRR' A
#
# COMPACT_ATOMS: atom_id res chain seq x y z
N MET A 1 12.61 -16.40 15.46
CA MET A 1 13.60 -15.33 15.72
C MET A 1 12.91 -14.31 16.63
N THR A 2 13.01 -14.49 17.94
CA THR A 2 12.27 -13.68 18.94
C THR A 2 13.26 -13.21 19.99
N GLY A 3 13.88 -12.07 19.74
CA GLY A 3 14.51 -11.24 20.77
C GLY A 3 13.72 -9.94 20.83
N GLU A 4 13.34 -9.51 22.03
CA GLU A 4 12.70 -8.22 22.24
C GLU A 4 13.60 -7.12 21.64
N PRO A 5 13.06 -6.23 20.78
CA PRO A 5 13.86 -5.18 20.16
C PRO A 5 14.46 -4.27 21.23
N THR A 6 15.78 -4.30 21.36
CA THR A 6 16.53 -3.49 22.34
C THR A 6 16.80 -2.05 21.89
N ARG A 7 16.31 -1.67 20.71
CA ARG A 7 16.49 -0.36 20.08
C ARG A 7 15.16 0.17 19.58
N TRP A 8 14.85 1.43 19.90
CA TRP A 8 13.63 2.09 19.45
C TRP A 8 13.82 2.63 18.03
N ALA A 9 13.25 1.93 17.05
CA ALA A 9 13.19 2.35 15.67
C ALA A 9 11.90 1.83 15.04
N TRP A 10 11.19 2.68 14.32
CA TRP A 10 9.97 2.31 13.60
C TRP A 10 9.87 3.10 12.30
N ALA A 11 9.06 2.58 11.37
CA ALA A 11 8.67 3.26 10.14
C ALA A 11 7.18 3.59 10.21
N VAL A 12 6.83 4.84 9.88
CA VAL A 12 5.43 5.27 9.75
C VAL A 12 5.07 5.21 8.27
N VAL A 13 4.00 4.48 7.96
CA VAL A 13 3.50 4.32 6.59
C VAL A 13 2.15 5.02 6.48
N ASP A 14 2.07 5.98 5.57
CA ASP A 14 0.82 6.68 5.25
C ASP A 14 0.05 5.93 4.15
N LEU A 15 -1.05 5.28 4.54
CA LEU A 15 -1.89 4.52 3.62
C LEU A 15 -2.81 5.43 2.77
N ASP A 16 -3.08 6.65 3.21
CA ASP A 16 -3.88 7.61 2.45
C ASP A 16 -3.07 8.21 1.32
N ALA A 17 -1.78 8.50 1.56
CA ALA A 17 -0.83 8.86 0.51
C ALA A 17 -0.74 7.76 -0.57
N TYR A 18 -0.70 6.49 -0.16
CA TYR A 18 -0.73 5.37 -1.10
C TYR A 18 -2.01 5.36 -1.95
N ALA A 19 -3.19 5.49 -1.33
CA ALA A 19 -4.47 5.51 -2.03
C ALA A 19 -4.58 6.69 -3.00
N HIS A 20 -4.11 7.87 -2.61
CA HIS A 20 -4.04 9.05 -3.45
C HIS A 20 -3.16 8.81 -4.69
N ASN A 21 -1.96 8.25 -4.51
CA ASN A 21 -1.03 7.96 -5.61
C ASN A 21 -1.65 7.01 -6.63
N VAL A 22 -2.32 5.95 -6.18
CA VAL A 22 -2.99 4.99 -7.09
C VAL A 22 -4.16 5.65 -7.82
N ALA A 23 -4.93 6.51 -7.14
CA ALA A 23 -6.01 7.26 -7.78
C ALA A 23 -5.48 8.20 -8.88
N LEU A 24 -4.39 8.90 -8.62
CA LEU A 24 -3.74 9.76 -9.61
C LEU A 24 -3.21 8.95 -10.81
N LEU A 25 -2.55 7.81 -10.57
CA LEU A 25 -2.09 6.95 -11.67
C LEU A 25 -3.25 6.48 -12.55
N LYS A 26 -4.38 6.11 -11.96
CA LYS A 26 -5.59 5.72 -12.72
C LYS A 26 -6.10 6.82 -13.64
N THR A 27 -6.08 8.08 -13.20
CA THR A 27 -6.56 9.19 -14.06
C THR A 27 -5.60 9.43 -15.21
N MET A 28 -4.29 9.28 -14.99
CA MET A 28 -3.27 9.54 -16.00
C MET A 28 -3.20 8.48 -17.10
N VAL A 29 -3.49 7.21 -16.77
CA VAL A 29 -3.32 6.09 -17.72
C VAL A 29 -4.62 5.63 -18.39
N ALA A 30 -5.75 6.28 -18.09
CA ALA A 30 -7.04 5.92 -18.66
C ALA A 30 -6.99 5.91 -20.21
N PRO A 31 -7.58 4.91 -20.88
CA PRO A 31 -8.49 3.88 -20.35
C PRO A 31 -7.79 2.62 -19.80
N SER A 32 -6.47 2.60 -19.71
CA SER A 32 -5.73 1.44 -19.21
C SER A 32 -5.95 1.23 -17.70
N GLY A 33 -5.83 -0.01 -17.25
CA GLY A 33 -5.88 -0.36 -15.83
C GLY A 33 -4.55 -0.12 -15.11
N VAL A 34 -4.61 0.01 -13.78
CA VAL A 34 -3.44 0.06 -12.89
C VAL A 34 -3.43 -1.18 -12.02
N TRP A 35 -2.29 -1.86 -11.96
CA TRP A 35 -2.04 -2.99 -11.06
C TRP A 35 -1.09 -2.59 -9.95
N THR A 36 -1.55 -2.67 -8.71
CA THR A 36 -0.72 -2.39 -7.55
C THR A 36 0.10 -3.61 -7.19
N VAL A 37 1.42 -3.48 -7.25
CA VAL A 37 2.35 -4.58 -6.95
C VAL A 37 2.77 -4.48 -5.49
N VAL A 38 2.39 -5.47 -4.67
CA VAL A 38 2.70 -5.54 -3.23
C VAL A 38 3.78 -6.59 -2.91
N LYS A 39 4.68 -6.87 -3.86
CA LYS A 39 5.79 -7.80 -3.65
C LYS A 39 6.67 -7.37 -2.48
N ALA A 40 7.34 -8.34 -1.85
CA ALA A 40 8.21 -8.11 -0.70
C ALA A 40 7.51 -7.31 0.42
N ASP A 41 6.32 -7.75 0.80
CA ASP A 41 5.50 -7.12 1.85
C ASP A 41 5.18 -5.64 1.57
N ALA A 42 4.72 -5.35 0.34
CA ALA A 42 4.59 -4.00 -0.19
C ALA A 42 5.88 -3.17 -0.05
N TYR A 43 7.02 -3.74 -0.44
CA TYR A 43 8.33 -3.10 -0.32
C TYR A 43 8.68 -2.70 1.13
N GLY A 44 8.25 -3.49 2.12
CA GLY A 44 8.46 -3.22 3.54
C GLY A 44 7.45 -2.26 4.19
N HIS A 45 6.40 -1.87 3.47
CA HIS A 45 5.33 -1.02 3.99
C HIS A 45 4.19 -1.81 4.66
N GLY A 46 4.16 -3.13 4.49
CA GLY A 46 3.11 -4.02 4.97
C GLY A 46 2.09 -4.33 3.87
N ALA A 47 2.14 -5.55 3.31
CA ALA A 47 1.30 -5.96 2.19
C ALA A 47 -0.18 -5.98 2.54
N VAL A 48 -0.56 -6.52 3.71
CA VAL A 48 -1.96 -6.61 4.13
C VAL A 48 -2.61 -5.22 4.30
N PRO A 49 -2.06 -4.28 5.10
CA PRO A 49 -2.67 -2.96 5.23
C PRO A 49 -2.72 -2.20 3.91
N VAL A 50 -1.67 -2.29 3.08
CA VAL A 50 -1.63 -1.65 1.75
C VAL A 50 -2.67 -2.25 0.80
N ALA A 51 -2.80 -3.58 0.77
CA ALA A 51 -3.79 -4.26 -0.08
C ALA A 51 -5.22 -3.93 0.34
N ASN A 52 -5.52 -3.94 1.65
CA ASN A 52 -6.87 -3.64 2.16
C ASN A 52 -7.28 -2.19 1.89
N ARG A 53 -6.37 -1.22 2.12
CA ARG A 53 -6.65 0.20 1.90
C ARG A 53 -7.14 0.49 0.48
N TYR A 54 -6.64 -0.27 -0.50
CA TYR A 54 -7.07 -0.17 -1.89
C TYR A 54 -8.22 -1.13 -2.26
N GLY A 55 -8.26 -2.33 -1.68
CA GLY A 55 -9.35 -3.30 -1.84
C GLY A 55 -10.71 -2.69 -1.47
N ASP A 56 -10.79 -1.95 -0.35
CA ASP A 56 -12.01 -1.24 0.07
C ASP A 56 -12.44 -0.15 -0.93
N ALA A 57 -11.49 0.41 -1.69
CA ALA A 57 -11.76 1.41 -2.72
C ALA A 57 -12.19 0.81 -4.07
N GLN A 58 -11.98 -0.50 -4.31
CA GLN A 58 -12.41 -1.22 -5.52
C GLN A 58 -13.74 -1.96 -5.36
N SER A 59 -14.08 -2.42 -4.15
CA SER A 59 -15.28 -3.24 -3.85
C SER A 59 -16.64 -2.54 -4.06
N ARG A 60 -16.69 -1.36 -4.68
CA ARG A 60 -17.90 -0.57 -4.96
C ARG A 60 -18.13 -0.30 -6.46
N ARG A 61 -17.52 -1.08 -7.34
CA ARG A 61 -17.74 -1.01 -8.79
C ARG A 61 -18.05 -2.37 -9.37
#